data_AF-A0A2T4AQ93-F1
#
_entry.id   AF-A0A2T4AQ93-F1
#
_cell.length_a   1.000
_cell.length_b   1.000
_cell.length_c   1.000
_cell.angle_alpha   90.00
_cell.angle_beta   90.00
_cell.angle_gamma   90.00
#
_symmetry.space_group_name_H-M   'P 1'
#
loop_
_entity.id
_entity.type
_entity.pdbx_description
1 polymer ?
#
loop_
_entity_poly.entity_id
_entity_poly.type
_entity_poly.pdbx_seq_one_letter_code
_entity_poly.pdbx_strand_id
1 'polypeptide(L)'
;MARAAVNILDTAIATNDRQLIRLITNTWVEALNNLVSHSELGEPTLEIAVQRRANELKRHLINEHLSLKRRFQKAETSVLPGIELLLVAVERGKGFRHLSFVISKLWMIAMSDIVGHLGKAGEAPMQELIRILAERLSVAVKDKDQLNAEVCGQAGIELLRAAALSPRPKLLSRSSEKMVIELGVRLVESMNSMVDQITSMRWEEYQSCCKHSEHDEALGLTLVGLGVLRTAIKQDTDHVTSKLLPFIESGFEMAREAHLDRHASTGNGIPVRDLEVIFDAAVDLFAGTEEIQPGSLRIMALKILAFLGVKSSNYQQSVIMLAFQRVEEASRIVNPTERRKQVFRIARTILAFADADMDYYRLSQR
;
A
#
# COMPACT_ATOMS: atom_id res chain seq x y z
N MET A 1 -15.65 5.63 -27.31
CA MET A 1 -16.52 5.32 -26.16
C MET A 1 -15.93 5.76 -24.83
N ALA A 2 -14.69 5.38 -24.46
CA ALA A 2 -14.05 5.78 -23.19
C ALA A 2 -14.06 7.30 -22.89
N ARG A 3 -13.87 8.18 -23.89
CA ARG A 3 -13.90 9.64 -23.69
C ARG A 3 -15.30 10.20 -23.39
N ALA A 4 -16.32 9.69 -24.09
CA ALA A 4 -17.71 10.11 -23.86
C ALA A 4 -18.17 9.62 -22.48
N ALA A 5 -17.80 8.39 -22.13
CA ALA A 5 -17.99 7.84 -20.81
C ALA A 5 -17.35 8.78 -19.76
N VAL A 6 -16.03 9.00 -19.77
CA VAL A 6 -15.34 9.86 -18.77
C VAL A 6 -15.99 11.24 -18.65
N ASN A 7 -16.39 11.85 -19.76
CA ASN A 7 -17.10 13.13 -19.74
C ASN A 7 -18.49 13.06 -19.07
N ILE A 8 -19.22 11.94 -19.21
CA ILE A 8 -20.51 11.72 -18.54
C ILE A 8 -20.30 11.63 -17.03
N LEU A 9 -19.28 10.89 -16.57
CA LEU A 9 -18.95 10.81 -15.15
C LEU A 9 -18.44 12.16 -14.61
N ASP A 10 -17.60 12.88 -15.35
CA ASP A 10 -17.16 14.23 -15.00
C ASP A 10 -18.34 15.20 -14.88
N THR A 11 -19.32 15.11 -15.80
CA THR A 11 -20.54 15.93 -15.77
C THR A 11 -21.39 15.59 -14.54
N ALA A 12 -21.57 14.30 -14.24
CA ALA A 12 -22.30 13.87 -13.05
C ALA A 12 -21.62 14.33 -11.77
N ILE A 13 -20.29 14.20 -11.67
CA ILE A 13 -19.50 14.71 -10.53
C ILE A 13 -19.69 16.21 -10.37
N ALA A 14 -19.72 16.97 -11.48
CA ALA A 14 -19.94 18.42 -11.45
C ALA A 14 -21.35 18.82 -10.95
N THR A 15 -22.36 17.93 -11.07
CA THR A 15 -23.71 18.18 -10.50
C THR A 15 -23.77 17.96 -8.99
N ASN A 16 -22.78 17.28 -8.40
CA ASN A 16 -22.75 16.85 -7.00
C ASN A 16 -23.95 15.97 -6.57
N ASP A 17 -24.66 15.38 -7.54
CA ASP A 17 -25.74 14.42 -7.29
C ASP A 17 -25.15 13.02 -7.04
N ARG A 18 -25.13 12.62 -5.76
CA ARG A 18 -24.58 11.31 -5.35
C ARG A 18 -25.33 10.12 -5.97
N GLN A 19 -26.62 10.23 -6.25
CA GLN A 19 -27.38 9.13 -6.85
C GLN A 19 -26.99 8.96 -8.32
N LEU A 20 -26.89 10.07 -9.05
CA LEU A 20 -26.46 10.07 -10.44
C LEU A 20 -25.01 9.56 -10.58
N ILE A 21 -24.10 10.04 -9.73
CA ILE A 21 -22.70 9.58 -9.68
C ILE A 21 -22.67 8.06 -9.43
N ARG A 22 -23.38 7.57 -8.41
CA ARG A 22 -23.43 6.12 -8.11
C ARG A 22 -24.00 5.30 -9.25
N LEU A 23 -25.08 5.74 -9.90
CA LEU A 23 -25.71 5.01 -11.01
C LEU A 23 -24.75 4.83 -12.19
N ILE A 24 -24.10 5.93 -12.60
CA ILE A 24 -23.13 5.92 -13.70
C ILE A 24 -21.94 5.04 -13.33
N THR A 25 -21.36 5.25 -12.15
CA THR A 25 -20.17 4.52 -11.71
C THR A 25 -20.45 3.01 -11.56
N ASN A 26 -21.62 2.60 -11.04
CA ASN A 26 -21.99 1.19 -10.94
C ASN A 26 -22.02 0.49 -12.31
N THR A 27 -22.67 1.12 -13.29
CA THR A 27 -22.76 0.58 -14.66
C THR A 27 -21.36 0.34 -15.24
N TRP A 28 -20.43 1.22 -14.92
CA TRP A 28 -19.07 1.15 -15.44
C TRP A 28 -18.20 0.16 -14.69
N VAL A 29 -18.30 0.10 -13.37
CA VAL A 29 -17.58 -0.88 -12.57
C VAL A 29 -17.94 -2.28 -13.03
N GLU A 30 -19.20 -2.55 -13.36
CA GLU A 30 -19.62 -3.83 -13.94
C GLU A 30 -18.98 -4.11 -15.31
N ALA A 31 -19.03 -3.13 -16.22
CA ALA A 31 -18.39 -3.26 -17.53
C ALA A 31 -16.87 -3.44 -17.44
N LEU A 32 -16.21 -2.69 -16.56
CA LEU A 32 -14.78 -2.77 -16.31
C LEU A 32 -14.39 -4.11 -15.67
N ASN A 33 -15.20 -4.64 -14.76
CA ASN A 33 -14.93 -5.94 -14.13
C ASN A 33 -14.94 -7.06 -15.18
N ASN A 34 -15.94 -7.04 -16.07
CA ASN A 34 -16.01 -7.98 -17.19
C ASN A 34 -14.81 -7.81 -18.13
N LEU A 35 -14.37 -6.58 -18.37
CA LEU A 35 -13.22 -6.28 -19.22
C LEU A 35 -11.91 -6.82 -18.60
N VAL A 36 -11.61 -6.50 -17.34
CA VAL A 36 -10.37 -6.95 -16.68
C VAL A 36 -10.33 -8.46 -16.43
N SER A 37 -11.50 -9.12 -16.39
CA SER A 37 -11.58 -10.59 -16.35
C SER A 37 -11.03 -11.26 -17.62
N HIS A 38 -10.78 -10.50 -18.69
CA HIS A 38 -10.11 -10.98 -19.91
C HIS A 38 -8.65 -10.52 -19.92
N SER A 39 -7.75 -11.36 -19.40
CA SER A 39 -6.35 -11.02 -19.06
C SER A 39 -5.51 -10.46 -20.21
N GLU A 40 -5.79 -10.82 -21.47
CA GLU A 40 -4.95 -10.41 -22.61
C GLU A 40 -5.21 -8.98 -23.10
N LEU A 41 -6.41 -8.42 -22.84
CA LEU A 41 -6.83 -7.13 -23.38
C LEU A 41 -7.40 -6.17 -22.33
N GLY A 42 -7.87 -6.70 -21.21
CA GLY A 42 -8.61 -5.94 -20.21
C GLY A 42 -7.77 -4.89 -19.49
N GLU A 43 -6.75 -5.33 -18.76
CA GLU A 43 -5.84 -4.43 -18.05
C GLU A 43 -5.13 -3.44 -19.00
N PRO A 44 -4.57 -3.84 -20.15
CA PRO A 44 -3.94 -2.90 -21.08
C PRO A 44 -4.90 -1.81 -21.60
N THR A 45 -6.17 -2.16 -21.84
CA THR A 45 -7.16 -1.18 -22.29
C THR A 45 -7.47 -0.16 -21.19
N LEU A 46 -7.59 -0.62 -19.94
CA LEU A 46 -7.80 0.27 -18.80
C LEU A 46 -6.59 1.15 -18.53
N GLU A 47 -5.38 0.61 -18.70
CA GLU A 47 -4.12 1.35 -18.58
C GLU A 47 -4.07 2.54 -19.55
N ILE A 48 -4.43 2.34 -20.83
CA ILE A 48 -4.49 3.43 -21.82
C ILE A 48 -5.45 4.54 -21.37
N ALA A 49 -6.61 4.16 -20.80
CA ALA A 49 -7.60 5.13 -20.34
C ALA A 49 -7.08 5.94 -19.14
N VAL A 50 -6.47 5.28 -18.15
CA VAL A 50 -5.90 5.93 -16.96
C VAL A 50 -4.70 6.81 -17.34
N GLN A 51 -3.80 6.33 -18.19
CA GLN A 51 -2.61 7.08 -18.61
C GLN A 51 -2.99 8.33 -19.43
N ARG A 52 -4.05 8.27 -20.22
CA ARG A 52 -4.58 9.45 -20.91
C ARG A 52 -5.04 10.51 -19.91
N ARG A 53 -5.77 10.13 -18.86
CA ARG A 53 -6.22 11.06 -17.82
C ARG A 53 -5.04 11.62 -17.02
N ALA A 54 -4.04 10.80 -16.73
CA ALA A 54 -2.78 11.23 -16.12
C ALA A 54 -2.06 12.29 -16.97
N ASN A 55 -2.05 12.11 -18.30
CA ASN A 55 -1.49 13.08 -19.22
C ASN A 55 -2.30 14.39 -19.28
N GLU A 56 -3.63 14.33 -19.21
CA GLU A 56 -4.48 15.53 -19.10
C GLU A 56 -4.19 16.30 -17.79
N LEU A 57 -4.09 15.59 -16.68
CA LEU A 57 -3.68 16.13 -15.39
C LEU A 57 -2.29 16.79 -15.46
N LYS A 58 -1.30 16.09 -16.03
CA LYS A 58 0.06 16.60 -16.23
C LYS A 58 0.05 17.94 -16.98
N ARG A 59 -0.74 18.05 -18.06
CA ARG A 59 -0.90 19.31 -18.82
C ARG A 59 -1.48 20.44 -17.97
N HIS A 60 -2.40 20.15 -17.05
CA HIS A 60 -2.96 21.16 -16.16
C HIS A 60 -1.96 21.64 -15.11
N LEU A 61 -1.12 20.75 -14.57
CA LEU A 61 -0.14 21.08 -13.54
C LEU A 61 1.01 21.94 -14.06
N ILE A 62 1.46 21.71 -15.29
CA ILE A 62 2.53 22.50 -15.93
C ILE A 62 2.05 23.78 -16.59
N ASN A 63 0.73 24.02 -16.67
CA ASN A 63 0.21 25.18 -17.37
C ASN A 63 0.44 26.45 -16.54
N GLU A 64 1.48 27.21 -16.91
CA GLU A 64 1.89 28.45 -16.24
C GLU A 64 0.82 29.53 -16.22
N HIS A 65 -0.11 29.51 -17.18
CA HIS A 65 -1.23 30.45 -17.28
C HIS A 65 -2.36 30.17 -16.29
N LEU A 66 -2.37 29.03 -15.62
CA LEU A 66 -3.31 28.75 -14.54
C LEU A 66 -2.73 29.20 -13.20
N SER A 67 -3.55 29.90 -12.41
CA SER A 67 -3.23 30.15 -11.01
C SER A 67 -3.08 28.83 -10.25
N LEU A 68 -2.27 28.83 -9.19
CA LEU A 68 -2.04 27.65 -8.35
C LEU A 68 -3.36 27.00 -7.91
N LYS A 69 -4.32 27.81 -7.44
CA LYS A 69 -5.67 27.37 -7.06
C LYS A 69 -6.40 26.65 -8.21
N ARG A 70 -6.34 27.17 -9.43
CA ARG A 70 -6.96 26.53 -10.61
C ARG A 70 -6.27 25.23 -10.98
N ARG A 71 -4.95 25.13 -10.84
CA ARG A 71 -4.22 23.87 -11.09
C ARG A 71 -4.63 22.79 -10.09
N PHE A 72 -4.75 23.15 -8.80
CA PHE A 72 -5.23 22.24 -7.77
C PHE A 72 -6.68 21.80 -8.01
N GLN A 73 -7.59 22.73 -8.30
CA GLN A 73 -8.97 22.38 -8.60
C GLN A 73 -9.08 21.42 -9.79
N LYS A 74 -8.29 21.66 -10.85
CA LYS A 74 -8.24 20.74 -11.99
C LYS A 74 -7.62 19.40 -11.63
N ALA A 75 -6.65 19.37 -10.72
CA ALA A 75 -6.07 18.13 -10.23
C ALA A 75 -7.10 17.28 -9.48
N GLU A 76 -7.83 17.90 -8.57
CA GLU A 76 -8.94 17.30 -7.84
C GLU A 76 -10.00 16.72 -8.79
N THR A 77 -10.50 17.52 -9.75
CA THR A 77 -11.48 17.02 -10.74
C THR A 77 -10.92 15.91 -11.62
N SER A 78 -9.61 15.90 -11.88
CA SER A 78 -8.99 14.88 -12.70
C SER A 78 -8.96 13.51 -12.02
N VAL A 79 -8.83 13.47 -10.69
CA VAL A 79 -8.69 12.24 -9.92
C VAL A 79 -10.01 11.66 -9.40
N LEU A 80 -11.04 12.50 -9.23
CA LEU A 80 -12.35 12.10 -8.69
C LEU A 80 -12.99 10.89 -9.41
N PRO A 81 -13.01 10.79 -10.76
CA PRO A 81 -13.54 9.60 -11.43
C PRO A 81 -12.85 8.30 -11.01
N GLY A 82 -11.54 8.33 -10.79
CA GLY A 82 -10.77 7.19 -10.31
C GLY A 82 -11.16 6.77 -8.90
N ILE A 83 -11.39 7.75 -8.02
CA ILE A 83 -11.84 7.53 -6.65
C ILE A 83 -13.25 6.92 -6.64
N GLU A 84 -14.18 7.46 -7.42
CA GLU A 84 -15.56 6.92 -7.49
C GLU A 84 -15.56 5.47 -7.99
N LEU A 85 -14.81 5.18 -9.07
CA LEU A 85 -14.68 3.81 -9.59
C LEU A 85 -14.09 2.86 -8.54
N LEU A 86 -13.07 3.30 -7.80
CA LEU A 86 -12.46 2.49 -6.73
C LEU A 86 -13.45 2.24 -5.59
N LEU A 87 -14.14 3.27 -5.12
CA LEU A 87 -15.13 3.14 -4.04
C LEU A 87 -16.25 2.17 -4.41
N VAL A 88 -16.79 2.27 -5.63
CA VAL A 88 -17.86 1.37 -6.08
C VAL A 88 -17.33 -0.05 -6.32
N ALA A 89 -16.12 -0.23 -6.86
CA ALA A 89 -15.52 -1.56 -7.00
C ALA A 89 -15.35 -2.24 -5.62
N VAL A 90 -14.92 -1.48 -4.61
CA VAL A 90 -14.81 -1.96 -3.23
C VAL A 90 -16.18 -2.29 -2.63
N GLU A 91 -17.17 -1.42 -2.79
CA GLU A 91 -18.55 -1.62 -2.30
C GLU A 91 -19.19 -2.90 -2.85
N ARG A 92 -18.86 -3.26 -4.10
CA ARG A 92 -19.36 -4.49 -4.75
C ARG A 92 -18.72 -5.78 -4.23
N GLY A 93 -17.67 -5.68 -3.42
CA GLY A 93 -17.13 -6.78 -2.62
C GLY A 93 -16.31 -7.81 -3.39
N LYS A 94 -16.37 -9.09 -2.95
CA LYS A 94 -15.40 -10.13 -3.33
C LYS A 94 -15.25 -10.33 -4.85
N GLY A 95 -16.34 -10.23 -5.61
CA GLY A 95 -16.33 -10.41 -7.08
C GLY A 95 -15.63 -9.29 -7.87
N PHE A 96 -15.27 -8.19 -7.21
CA PHE A 96 -14.67 -6.99 -7.82
C PHE A 96 -13.28 -6.67 -7.23
N ARG A 97 -12.72 -7.57 -6.40
CA ARG A 97 -11.40 -7.38 -5.74
C ARG A 97 -10.28 -7.12 -6.75
N HIS A 98 -10.17 -7.96 -7.78
CA HIS A 98 -9.17 -7.79 -8.81
C HIS A 98 -9.31 -6.43 -9.53
N LEU A 99 -10.53 -6.01 -9.87
CA LEU A 99 -10.76 -4.69 -10.45
C LEU A 99 -10.32 -3.56 -9.50
N SER A 100 -10.63 -3.64 -8.20
CA SER A 100 -10.20 -2.61 -7.24
C SER A 100 -8.67 -2.50 -7.15
N PHE A 101 -7.96 -3.63 -7.22
CA PHE A 101 -6.51 -3.68 -7.29
C PHE A 101 -5.96 -3.11 -8.60
N VAL A 102 -6.54 -3.46 -9.74
CA VAL A 102 -6.12 -2.92 -11.05
C VAL A 102 -6.34 -1.41 -11.12
N ILE A 103 -7.49 -0.90 -10.66
CA ILE A 103 -7.77 0.54 -10.63
C ILE A 103 -6.72 1.26 -9.77
N SER A 104 -6.47 0.79 -8.55
CA SER A 104 -5.50 1.43 -7.65
C SER A 104 -4.09 1.39 -8.23
N LYS A 105 -3.65 0.24 -8.77
CA LYS A 105 -2.36 0.04 -9.43
C LYS A 105 -2.17 1.01 -10.60
N LEU A 106 -3.12 1.09 -11.51
CA LEU A 106 -3.02 1.94 -12.70
C LEU A 106 -2.96 3.42 -12.35
N TRP A 107 -3.78 3.88 -11.40
CA TRP A 107 -3.72 5.27 -10.92
C TRP A 107 -2.39 5.57 -10.25
N MET A 108 -1.86 4.64 -9.48
CA MET A 108 -0.57 4.78 -8.81
C MET A 108 0.61 4.85 -9.79
N ILE A 109 0.60 4.04 -10.85
CA ILE A 109 1.59 4.10 -11.93
C ILE A 109 1.51 5.46 -12.63
N ALA A 110 0.31 5.85 -13.06
CA ALA A 110 0.04 7.13 -13.71
C ALA A 110 0.53 8.34 -12.87
N MET A 111 0.25 8.35 -11.58
CA MET A 111 0.69 9.42 -10.67
C MET A 111 2.20 9.39 -10.44
N SER A 112 2.77 8.19 -10.34
CA SER A 112 4.22 8.03 -10.24
C SER A 112 4.88 8.67 -11.47
N ASP A 113 4.42 8.39 -12.68
CA ASP A 113 4.94 9.04 -13.89
C ASP A 113 4.89 10.56 -13.80
N ILE A 114 3.78 11.14 -13.35
CA ILE A 114 3.64 12.60 -13.18
C ILE A 114 4.69 13.14 -12.20
N VAL A 115 4.84 12.53 -11.02
CA VAL A 115 5.86 12.92 -10.03
C VAL A 115 7.27 12.82 -10.63
N GLY A 116 7.52 11.89 -11.55
CA GLY A 116 8.86 11.69 -12.14
C GLY A 116 9.24 12.83 -13.06
N HIS A 117 8.25 13.32 -13.80
CA HIS A 117 8.43 14.43 -14.72
C HIS A 117 8.40 15.79 -14.01
N LEU A 118 7.58 15.94 -12.95
CA LEU A 118 7.30 17.24 -12.33
C LEU A 118 7.96 17.42 -10.95
N GLY A 119 8.67 16.41 -10.44
CA GLY A 119 9.25 16.43 -9.10
C GLY A 119 8.20 16.70 -8.03
N LYS A 120 8.52 17.61 -7.08
CA LYS A 120 7.62 18.00 -5.98
C LYS A 120 6.26 18.52 -6.45
N ALA A 121 6.20 19.23 -7.59
CA ALA A 121 4.94 19.74 -8.12
C ALA A 121 3.99 18.62 -8.58
N GLY A 122 4.55 17.46 -8.94
CA GLY A 122 3.78 16.26 -9.29
C GLY A 122 3.31 15.46 -8.07
N GLU A 123 3.78 15.76 -6.85
CA GLU A 123 3.35 15.06 -5.63
C GLU A 123 1.94 15.48 -5.18
N ALA A 124 1.53 16.70 -5.53
CA ALA A 124 0.25 17.29 -5.16
C ALA A 124 -0.98 16.43 -5.52
N PRO A 125 -1.17 15.96 -6.76
CA PRO A 125 -2.34 15.14 -7.13
C PRO A 125 -2.40 13.79 -6.42
N MET A 126 -1.23 13.22 -6.09
CA MET A 126 -1.16 11.97 -5.37
C MET A 126 -1.59 12.13 -3.91
N GLN A 127 -1.14 13.21 -3.26
CA GLN A 127 -1.63 13.58 -1.94
C GLN A 127 -3.13 13.87 -1.96
N GLU A 128 -3.65 14.37 -3.08
CA GLU A 128 -5.06 14.70 -3.24
C GLU A 128 -5.96 13.46 -3.32
N LEU A 129 -5.57 12.42 -4.06
CA LEU A 129 -6.28 11.12 -4.10
C LEU A 129 -6.52 10.59 -2.68
N ILE A 130 -5.46 10.59 -1.87
CA ILE A 130 -5.50 10.06 -0.51
C ILE A 130 -6.25 11.02 0.41
N ARG A 131 -6.08 12.34 0.25
CA ARG A 131 -6.81 13.34 1.03
C ARG A 131 -8.32 13.19 0.86
N ILE A 132 -8.81 13.02 -0.37
CA ILE A 132 -10.25 12.88 -0.63
C ILE A 132 -10.82 11.64 0.06
N LEU A 133 -10.13 10.50 0.00
CA LEU A 133 -10.58 9.29 0.69
C LEU A 133 -10.53 9.43 2.22
N ALA A 134 -9.45 10.01 2.74
CA ALA A 134 -9.29 10.30 4.16
C ALA A 134 -10.42 11.22 4.69
N GLU A 135 -10.79 12.25 3.92
CA GLU A 135 -11.90 13.15 4.28
C GLU A 135 -13.26 12.47 4.20
N ARG A 136 -13.51 11.64 3.17
CA ARG A 136 -14.76 10.87 3.08
C ARG A 136 -14.90 9.88 4.23
N LEU A 137 -13.81 9.21 4.60
CA LEU A 137 -13.75 8.34 5.76
C LEU A 137 -14.07 9.13 7.04
N SER A 138 -13.41 10.27 7.24
CA SER A 138 -13.66 11.15 8.39
C SER A 138 -15.13 11.54 8.51
N VAL A 139 -15.78 11.94 7.41
CA VAL A 139 -17.20 12.28 7.39
C VAL A 139 -18.07 11.07 7.73
N ALA A 140 -17.80 9.92 7.11
CA ALA A 140 -18.55 8.69 7.41
C ALA A 140 -18.44 8.28 8.88
N VAL A 141 -17.25 8.41 9.47
CA VAL A 141 -17.03 8.16 10.90
C VAL A 141 -17.82 9.11 11.78
N LYS A 142 -17.78 10.42 11.46
CA LYS A 142 -18.54 11.45 12.19
C LYS A 142 -20.05 11.19 12.14
N ASP A 143 -20.54 10.77 10.98
CA ASP A 143 -21.95 10.50 10.73
C ASP A 143 -22.37 9.09 11.19
N LYS A 144 -21.43 8.28 11.71
CA LYS A 144 -21.60 6.87 12.10
C LYS A 144 -22.12 5.98 10.99
N ASP A 145 -21.81 6.33 9.74
CA ASP A 145 -22.13 5.56 8.55
C ASP A 145 -21.12 4.42 8.39
N GLN A 146 -21.46 3.26 8.96
CA GLN A 146 -20.61 2.07 8.94
C GLN A 146 -20.26 1.61 7.53
N LEU A 147 -21.23 1.61 6.62
CA LEU A 147 -21.02 1.13 5.26
C LEU A 147 -20.04 2.02 4.51
N ASN A 148 -20.25 3.35 4.54
CA ASN A 148 -19.33 4.26 3.85
C ASN A 148 -17.95 4.32 4.52
N ALA A 149 -17.88 4.16 5.85
CA ALA A 149 -16.60 4.08 6.56
C ALA A 149 -15.80 2.84 6.15
N GLU A 150 -16.47 1.69 6.04
CA GLU A 150 -15.86 0.45 5.54
C GLU A 150 -15.35 0.62 4.11
N VAL A 151 -16.21 1.08 3.19
CA VAL A 151 -15.86 1.26 1.77
C VAL A 151 -14.69 2.22 1.60
N CYS A 152 -14.70 3.37 2.28
CA CYS A 152 -13.60 4.33 2.21
C CYS A 152 -12.32 3.77 2.83
N GLY A 153 -12.43 3.03 3.93
CA GLY A 153 -11.27 2.44 4.59
C GLY A 153 -10.62 1.36 3.73
N GLN A 154 -11.43 0.47 3.15
CA GLN A 154 -10.97 -0.56 2.23
C GLN A 154 -10.36 0.04 0.95
N ALA A 155 -10.96 1.07 0.36
CA ALA A 155 -10.39 1.77 -0.81
C ALA A 155 -9.05 2.46 -0.49
N GLY A 156 -8.92 3.02 0.72
CA GLY A 156 -7.64 3.56 1.18
C GLY A 156 -6.53 2.52 1.25
N ILE A 157 -6.84 1.34 1.80
CA ILE A 157 -5.89 0.22 1.87
C ILE A 157 -5.46 -0.22 0.46
N GLU A 158 -6.37 -0.25 -0.52
CA GLU A 158 -6.00 -0.54 -1.92
C GLU A 158 -5.04 0.49 -2.52
N LEU A 159 -5.25 1.79 -2.26
CA LEU A 159 -4.29 2.81 -2.73
C LEU A 159 -2.94 2.66 -2.03
N LEU A 160 -2.91 2.36 -0.73
CA LEU A 160 -1.67 2.10 -0.02
C LEU A 160 -0.96 0.87 -0.58
N ARG A 161 -1.71 -0.18 -0.95
CA ARG A 161 -1.19 -1.40 -1.57
C ARG A 161 -0.52 -1.10 -2.90
N ALA A 162 -1.22 -0.36 -3.76
CA ALA A 162 -0.66 0.06 -5.03
C ALA A 162 0.53 1.03 -4.85
N ALA A 163 0.53 1.87 -3.81
CA ALA A 163 1.67 2.73 -3.46
C ALA A 163 2.88 1.94 -2.96
N ALA A 164 2.66 0.85 -2.25
CA ALA A 164 3.72 -0.03 -1.76
C ALA A 164 4.43 -0.79 -2.89
N LEU A 165 3.69 -1.13 -3.95
CA LEU A 165 4.22 -1.81 -5.13
C LEU A 165 4.83 -0.86 -6.17
N SER A 166 4.68 0.45 -5.99
CA SER A 166 5.26 1.45 -6.89
C SER A 166 6.79 1.42 -6.81
N PRO A 167 7.52 1.63 -7.92
CA PRO A 167 8.99 1.74 -7.93
C PRO A 167 9.53 2.96 -7.16
N ARG A 168 8.67 3.68 -6.43
CA ARG A 168 9.03 4.88 -5.66
C ARG A 168 8.81 4.67 -4.17
N PRO A 169 9.86 4.28 -3.43
CA PRO A 169 9.74 3.84 -2.03
C PRO A 169 9.25 4.93 -1.07
N LYS A 170 9.44 6.22 -1.39
CA LYS A 170 8.95 7.34 -0.56
C LYS A 170 7.46 7.64 -0.74
N LEU A 171 6.78 7.01 -1.71
CA LEU A 171 5.36 7.25 -1.96
C LEU A 171 4.48 6.65 -0.87
N LEU A 172 4.71 5.39 -0.48
CA LEU A 172 3.95 4.74 0.57
C LEU A 172 4.03 5.52 1.88
N SER A 173 5.23 5.87 2.33
CA SER A 173 5.41 6.60 3.60
C SER A 173 4.65 7.92 3.64
N ARG A 174 4.76 8.75 2.58
CA ARG A 174 4.04 10.04 2.48
C ARG A 174 2.52 9.88 2.33
N SER A 175 2.09 8.78 1.72
CA SER A 175 0.69 8.44 1.50
C SER A 175 0.03 7.87 2.75
N SER A 176 0.79 7.09 3.51
CA SER A 176 0.33 6.37 4.69
C SER A 176 0.03 7.31 5.85
N GLU A 177 0.74 8.42 6.03
CA GLU A 177 0.54 9.30 7.20
C GLU A 177 -0.92 9.76 7.34
N LYS A 178 -1.53 10.34 6.30
CA LYS A 178 -2.92 10.81 6.36
C LYS A 178 -3.92 9.66 6.46
N MET A 179 -3.75 8.62 5.65
CA MET A 179 -4.72 7.54 5.61
C MET A 179 -4.68 6.70 6.88
N VAL A 180 -3.50 6.46 7.46
CA VAL A 180 -3.33 5.71 8.71
C VAL A 180 -3.82 6.52 9.92
N ILE A 181 -3.70 7.84 9.91
CA ILE A 181 -4.33 8.67 10.95
C ILE A 181 -5.85 8.48 10.93
N GLU A 182 -6.49 8.57 9.75
CA GLU A 182 -7.94 8.40 9.67
C GLU A 182 -8.40 6.95 9.91
N LEU A 183 -7.68 5.97 9.35
CA LEU A 183 -7.96 4.54 9.51
C LEU A 183 -7.65 4.00 10.91
N GLY A 184 -6.59 4.51 11.53
CA GLY A 184 -6.04 4.01 12.79
C GLY A 184 -6.56 4.78 13.99
N VAL A 185 -6.50 6.11 13.98
CA VAL A 185 -6.92 6.92 15.15
C VAL A 185 -8.43 7.03 15.19
N ARG A 186 -9.05 7.53 14.11
CA ARG A 186 -10.47 7.91 14.17
C ARG A 186 -11.44 6.73 14.12
N LEU A 187 -11.15 5.71 13.31
CA LEU A 187 -11.96 4.50 13.32
C LEU A 187 -11.86 3.75 14.65
N VAL A 188 -10.69 3.69 15.28
CA VAL A 188 -10.55 3.07 16.61
C VAL A 188 -11.37 3.82 17.66
N GLU A 189 -11.24 5.14 17.71
CA GLU A 189 -11.89 5.96 18.75
C GLU A 189 -13.42 5.96 18.63
N SER A 190 -13.95 5.93 17.41
CA SER A 190 -15.38 6.12 17.15
C SER A 190 -16.12 4.86 16.69
N MET A 191 -15.41 3.90 16.09
CA MET A 191 -15.98 2.74 15.39
C MET A 191 -15.09 1.49 15.53
N ASN A 192 -14.63 1.17 16.74
CA ASN A 192 -13.60 0.15 16.99
C ASN A 192 -13.85 -1.22 16.32
N SER A 193 -15.11 -1.65 16.21
CA SER A 193 -15.48 -2.91 15.53
C SER A 193 -15.19 -2.89 14.03
N MET A 194 -15.17 -1.71 13.41
CA MET A 194 -14.84 -1.51 11.99
C MET A 194 -13.37 -1.86 11.72
N VAL A 195 -12.48 -1.60 12.67
CA VAL A 195 -11.06 -1.96 12.54
C VAL A 195 -10.89 -3.47 12.50
N ASP A 196 -11.67 -4.21 13.30
CA ASP A 196 -11.65 -5.67 13.29
C ASP A 196 -12.21 -6.23 11.98
N GLN A 197 -13.30 -5.63 11.48
CA GLN A 197 -13.90 -6.01 10.21
C GLN A 197 -12.95 -5.77 9.03
N ILE A 198 -12.36 -4.57 8.94
CA ILE A 198 -11.41 -4.22 7.88
C ILE A 198 -10.20 -5.15 7.92
N THR A 199 -9.60 -5.34 9.10
CA THR A 199 -8.44 -6.22 9.27
C THR A 199 -8.77 -7.67 8.92
N SER A 200 -9.93 -8.18 9.37
CA SER A 200 -10.36 -9.56 9.07
C SER A 200 -10.59 -9.79 7.58
N MET A 201 -11.21 -8.84 6.88
CA MET A 201 -11.41 -8.94 5.43
C MET A 201 -10.11 -8.94 4.66
N ARG A 202 -9.13 -8.12 5.07
CA ARG A 202 -7.81 -8.07 4.46
C ARG A 202 -6.98 -9.30 4.77
N TRP A 203 -7.17 -9.88 5.95
CA TRP A 203 -6.60 -11.17 6.30
C TRP A 203 -7.17 -12.30 5.43
N GLU A 204 -8.49 -12.39 5.27
CA GLU A 204 -9.11 -13.38 4.36
C GLU A 204 -8.61 -13.24 2.92
N GLU A 205 -8.44 -12.00 2.46
CA GLU A 205 -7.90 -11.74 1.13
C GLU A 205 -6.45 -12.20 1.00
N TYR A 206 -5.60 -11.85 1.97
CA TYR A 206 -4.22 -12.31 2.02
C TYR A 206 -4.11 -13.84 1.94
N GLN A 207 -4.91 -14.54 2.75
CA GLN A 207 -4.98 -16.00 2.74
C GLN A 207 -5.40 -16.54 1.37
N SER A 208 -6.36 -15.87 0.69
CA SER A 208 -6.78 -16.23 -0.66
C SER A 208 -5.65 -16.04 -1.67
N CYS A 209 -4.94 -14.91 -1.63
CA CYS A 209 -3.84 -14.61 -2.55
C CYS A 209 -2.71 -15.65 -2.42
N CYS A 210 -2.35 -16.02 -1.19
CA CYS A 210 -1.35 -17.06 -0.91
C CYS A 210 -1.76 -18.43 -1.49
N LYS A 211 -3.05 -18.77 -1.49
CA LYS A 211 -3.58 -20.03 -2.05
C LYS A 211 -3.61 -20.03 -3.58
N HIS A 212 -3.94 -18.91 -4.20
CA HIS A 212 -4.18 -18.82 -5.66
C HIS A 212 -2.97 -18.29 -6.46
N SER A 213 -1.81 -18.10 -5.82
CA SER A 213 -0.58 -17.60 -6.50
C SER A 213 -0.67 -16.17 -7.04
N GLU A 214 -1.51 -15.35 -6.40
CA GLU A 214 -1.61 -13.91 -6.64
C GLU A 214 -0.48 -13.19 -5.88
N HIS A 215 0.73 -13.27 -6.43
CA HIS A 215 1.97 -12.89 -5.73
C HIS A 215 2.09 -11.39 -5.46
N ASP A 216 1.85 -10.55 -6.47
CA ASP A 216 1.94 -9.08 -6.32
C ASP A 216 0.88 -8.58 -5.33
N GLU A 217 -0.31 -9.19 -5.36
CA GLU A 217 -1.40 -8.96 -4.43
C GLU A 217 -0.99 -9.26 -2.97
N ALA A 218 -0.47 -10.45 -2.70
CA ALA A 218 -0.03 -10.84 -1.36
C ALA A 218 1.16 -9.98 -0.86
N LEU A 219 2.12 -9.70 -1.73
CA LEU A 219 3.25 -8.81 -1.42
C LEU A 219 2.76 -7.41 -1.07
N GLY A 220 1.86 -6.85 -1.86
CA GLY A 220 1.29 -5.52 -1.61
C GLY A 220 0.63 -5.42 -0.24
N LEU A 221 -0.16 -6.42 0.17
CA LEU A 221 -0.80 -6.44 1.49
C LEU A 221 0.22 -6.54 2.63
N THR A 222 1.30 -7.31 2.43
CA THR A 222 2.40 -7.43 3.39
C THR A 222 3.07 -6.07 3.62
N LEU A 223 3.41 -5.37 2.53
CA LEU A 223 4.07 -4.07 2.59
C LEU A 223 3.17 -2.98 3.19
N VAL A 224 1.87 -3.02 2.91
CA VAL A 224 0.89 -2.14 3.57
C VAL A 224 0.84 -2.42 5.06
N GLY A 225 0.75 -3.69 5.47
CA GLY A 225 0.75 -4.08 6.89
C GLY A 225 1.95 -3.47 7.64
N LEU A 226 3.16 -3.67 7.11
CA LEU A 226 4.38 -3.09 7.68
C LEU A 226 4.36 -1.54 7.70
N GLY A 227 3.92 -0.92 6.60
CA GLY A 227 3.85 0.53 6.48
C GLY A 227 2.83 1.18 7.43
N VAL A 228 1.66 0.56 7.58
CA VAL A 228 0.60 1.00 8.49
C VAL A 228 1.05 0.83 9.93
N LEU A 229 1.62 -0.33 10.29
CA LEU A 229 2.15 -0.60 11.63
C LEU A 229 3.21 0.42 12.04
N ARG A 230 4.17 0.69 11.16
CA ARG A 230 5.20 1.72 11.38
C ARG A 230 4.58 3.08 11.71
N THR A 231 3.57 3.47 10.95
CA THR A 231 2.91 4.76 11.13
C THR A 231 2.10 4.78 12.43
N ALA A 232 1.41 3.69 12.77
CA ALA A 232 0.69 3.55 14.04
C ALA A 232 1.62 3.71 15.25
N ILE A 233 2.78 3.07 15.23
CA ILE A 233 3.81 3.18 16.29
C ILE A 233 4.33 4.61 16.40
N LYS A 234 4.63 5.28 15.27
CA LYS A 234 5.09 6.67 15.28
C LYS A 234 4.07 7.66 15.83
N GLN A 235 2.79 7.35 15.71
CA GLN A 235 1.69 8.18 16.20
C GLN A 235 1.27 7.83 17.64
N ASP A 236 1.99 6.91 18.31
CA ASP A 236 1.69 6.48 19.68
C ASP A 236 0.28 5.88 19.82
N THR A 237 -0.14 5.09 18.82
CA THR A 237 -1.48 4.49 18.75
C THR A 237 -1.47 3.02 19.18
N ASP A 238 -1.16 2.75 20.45
CA ASP A 238 -0.98 1.40 21.01
C ASP A 238 -2.13 0.42 20.69
N HIS A 239 -3.36 0.92 20.68
CA HIS A 239 -4.54 0.10 20.34
C HIS A 239 -4.55 -0.35 18.87
N VAL A 240 -4.10 0.49 17.94
CA VAL A 240 -3.97 0.11 16.52
C VAL A 240 -2.83 -0.88 16.36
N THR A 241 -1.69 -0.60 17.00
CA THR A 241 -0.51 -1.47 16.98
C THR A 241 -0.86 -2.87 17.48
N SER A 242 -1.51 -2.99 18.64
CA SER A 242 -1.91 -4.27 19.24
C SER A 242 -2.91 -5.05 18.40
N LYS A 243 -3.78 -4.37 17.64
CA LYS A 243 -4.70 -5.02 16.70
C LYS A 243 -4.02 -5.52 15.44
N LEU A 244 -3.06 -4.78 14.88
CA LEU A 244 -2.41 -5.13 13.61
C LEU A 244 -1.30 -6.17 13.76
N LEU A 245 -0.55 -6.12 14.87
CA LEU A 245 0.64 -6.94 15.08
C LEU A 245 0.39 -8.45 14.87
N PRO A 246 -0.67 -9.07 15.46
CA PRO A 246 -0.89 -10.51 15.34
C PRO A 246 -1.17 -10.97 13.90
N PHE A 247 -1.88 -10.14 13.11
CA PHE A 247 -2.19 -10.46 11.72
C PHE A 247 -0.95 -10.40 10.84
N ILE A 248 -0.08 -9.41 11.06
CA ILE A 248 1.16 -9.27 10.29
C ILE A 248 2.12 -10.42 10.61
N GLU A 249 2.28 -10.76 11.90
CA GLU A 249 3.12 -11.88 12.32
C GLU A 249 2.61 -13.22 11.78
N SER A 250 1.30 -13.47 11.86
CA SER A 250 0.66 -14.65 11.28
C SER A 250 0.81 -14.70 9.75
N GLY A 251 0.79 -13.53 9.10
CA GLY A 251 0.99 -13.42 7.65
C GLY A 251 2.36 -13.93 7.21
N PHE A 252 3.42 -13.47 7.87
CA PHE A 252 4.78 -13.95 7.56
C PHE A 252 4.96 -15.45 7.80
N GLU A 253 4.32 -16.00 8.83
CA GLU A 253 4.32 -17.44 9.08
C GLU A 253 3.63 -18.22 7.96
N MET A 254 2.45 -17.78 7.54
CA MET A 254 1.69 -18.39 6.46
C MET A 254 2.42 -18.29 5.11
N ALA A 255 2.98 -17.14 4.76
CA ALA A 255 3.72 -16.99 3.52
C ALA A 255 4.96 -17.89 3.49
N ARG A 256 5.62 -18.08 4.64
CA ARG A 256 6.74 -19.00 4.77
C ARG A 256 6.30 -20.44 4.51
N GLU A 257 5.17 -20.88 5.10
CA GLU A 257 4.63 -22.22 4.88
C GLU A 257 4.25 -22.44 3.41
N ALA A 258 3.52 -21.50 2.83
CA ALA A 258 3.14 -21.55 1.40
C ALA A 258 4.37 -21.58 0.47
N HIS A 259 5.45 -20.90 0.82
CA HIS A 259 6.72 -20.95 0.08
C HIS A 259 7.42 -22.31 0.23
N LEU A 260 7.51 -22.86 1.44
CA LEU A 260 8.12 -24.17 1.67
C LEU A 260 7.39 -25.29 0.92
N ASP A 261 6.05 -25.27 0.91
CA ASP A 261 5.22 -26.25 0.19
C ASP A 261 5.42 -26.15 -1.34
N ARG A 262 5.60 -24.93 -1.87
CA ARG A 262 5.90 -24.70 -3.29
C ARG A 262 7.32 -25.08 -3.67
N HIS A 263 8.31 -24.86 -2.81
CA HIS A 263 9.68 -25.29 -3.06
C HIS A 263 9.81 -26.81 -3.09
N ALA A 264 9.07 -27.52 -2.23
CA ALA A 264 8.99 -28.97 -2.24
C ALA A 264 8.42 -29.53 -3.57
N SER A 265 7.66 -28.72 -4.32
CA SER A 265 6.97 -29.13 -5.55
C SER A 265 7.54 -28.54 -6.84
N THR A 266 8.25 -27.40 -6.82
CA THR A 266 8.67 -26.67 -8.05
C THR A 266 10.12 -26.17 -8.06
N GLY A 267 10.87 -26.25 -6.96
CA GLY A 267 12.29 -25.87 -6.91
C GLY A 267 12.62 -24.37 -7.11
N ASN A 268 11.63 -23.51 -7.39
CA ASN A 268 11.86 -22.08 -7.63
C ASN A 268 11.84 -21.30 -6.32
N GLY A 269 12.94 -20.60 -6.00
CA GLY A 269 13.13 -19.74 -4.82
C GLY A 269 12.17 -18.53 -4.73
N ILE A 270 12.18 -17.84 -3.57
CA ILE A 270 11.53 -16.52 -3.44
C ILE A 270 12.15 -15.57 -4.48
N PRO A 271 11.37 -14.85 -5.30
CA PRO A 271 11.92 -13.88 -6.22
C PRO A 271 12.79 -12.86 -5.47
N VAL A 272 14.02 -12.62 -5.94
CA VAL A 272 14.97 -11.68 -5.31
C VAL A 272 14.33 -10.29 -5.11
N ARG A 273 13.50 -9.87 -6.06
CA ARG A 273 12.70 -8.63 -5.98
C ARG A 273 11.87 -8.54 -4.70
N ASP A 274 11.21 -9.62 -4.30
CA ASP A 274 10.28 -9.61 -3.16
C ASP A 274 11.06 -9.55 -1.84
N LEU A 275 12.21 -10.22 -1.78
CA LEU A 275 13.14 -10.15 -0.65
C LEU A 275 13.65 -8.72 -0.44
N GLU A 276 14.05 -8.04 -1.51
CA GLU A 276 14.53 -6.65 -1.44
C GLU A 276 13.48 -5.70 -0.86
N VAL A 277 12.25 -5.76 -1.39
CA VAL A 277 11.19 -4.82 -1.00
C VAL A 277 10.71 -5.08 0.43
N ILE A 278 10.64 -6.35 0.86
CA ILE A 278 10.29 -6.70 2.25
C ILE A 278 11.40 -6.26 3.21
N PHE A 279 12.67 -6.46 2.85
CA PHE A 279 13.79 -6.00 3.67
C PHE A 279 13.80 -4.48 3.81
N ASP A 280 13.59 -3.74 2.72
CA ASP A 280 13.54 -2.28 2.76
C ASP A 280 12.36 -1.78 3.62
N ALA A 281 11.20 -2.44 3.54
CA ALA A 281 10.06 -2.15 4.40
C ALA A 281 10.34 -2.46 5.89
N ALA A 282 11.05 -3.56 6.17
CA ALA A 282 11.51 -3.90 7.51
C ALA A 282 12.50 -2.83 8.03
N VAL A 283 13.46 -2.37 7.22
CA VAL A 283 14.36 -1.27 7.58
C VAL A 283 13.58 -0.02 7.93
N ASP A 284 12.53 0.27 7.17
CA ASP A 284 11.66 1.40 7.41
C ASP A 284 10.90 1.30 8.75
N LEU A 285 10.42 0.11 9.10
CA LEU A 285 9.70 -0.21 10.34
C LEU A 285 10.62 -0.19 11.57
N PHE A 286 11.66 -1.03 11.58
CA PHE A 286 12.54 -1.21 12.73
C PHE A 286 13.32 0.06 13.05
N ALA A 287 13.78 0.79 12.04
CA ALA A 287 14.57 1.98 12.31
C ALA A 287 13.82 3.08 13.07
N GLY A 288 12.50 3.18 12.90
CA GLY A 288 11.65 4.10 13.64
C GLY A 288 11.23 3.52 14.99
N THR A 289 10.88 2.24 15.02
CA THR A 289 10.35 1.60 16.23
C THR A 289 11.42 1.38 17.29
N GLU A 290 12.61 0.92 16.90
CA GLU A 290 13.74 0.70 17.83
C GLU A 290 14.29 2.02 18.40
N GLU A 291 13.92 3.17 17.84
CA GLU A 291 14.22 4.48 18.45
C GLU A 291 13.26 4.83 19.59
N ILE A 292 12.01 4.37 19.49
CA ILE A 292 10.92 4.72 20.40
C ILE A 292 10.79 3.67 21.51
N GLN A 293 10.76 2.39 21.13
CA GLN A 293 10.59 1.23 22.03
C GLN A 293 11.51 0.08 21.59
N PRO A 294 12.78 0.05 22.03
CA PRO A 294 13.73 -1.00 21.68
C PRO A 294 13.23 -2.41 22.02
N GLY A 295 13.36 -3.36 21.10
CA GLY A 295 13.01 -4.77 21.28
C GLY A 295 11.51 -5.09 21.23
N SER A 296 10.63 -4.09 21.08
CA SER A 296 9.17 -4.27 21.04
C SER A 296 8.69 -5.12 19.86
N LEU A 297 9.40 -5.09 18.73
CA LEU A 297 9.06 -5.83 17.51
C LEU A 297 9.87 -7.12 17.32
N ARG A 298 10.40 -7.68 18.41
CA ARG A 298 11.28 -8.86 18.34
C ARG A 298 10.63 -10.09 17.70
N ILE A 299 9.37 -10.39 18.03
CA ILE A 299 8.66 -11.54 17.44
C ILE A 299 8.48 -11.32 15.93
N MET A 300 8.12 -10.11 15.53
CA MET A 300 8.05 -9.73 14.12
C MET A 300 9.41 -9.85 13.41
N ALA A 301 10.51 -9.42 14.03
CA ALA A 301 11.86 -9.58 13.51
C ALA A 301 12.18 -11.06 13.24
N LEU A 302 11.85 -11.94 14.19
CA LEU A 302 11.98 -13.39 14.03
C LEU A 302 11.14 -13.93 12.86
N LYS A 303 9.87 -13.52 12.75
CA LYS A 303 8.96 -14.01 11.71
C LYS A 303 9.38 -13.53 10.30
N ILE A 304 9.83 -12.28 10.18
CA ILE A 304 10.39 -11.74 8.94
C ILE A 304 11.66 -12.48 8.56
N LEU A 305 12.60 -12.70 9.49
CA LEU A 305 13.82 -13.48 9.22
C LEU A 305 13.51 -14.93 8.81
N ALA A 306 12.57 -15.57 9.49
CA ALA A 306 12.15 -16.92 9.17
C ALA A 306 11.51 -16.99 7.77
N PHE A 307 10.74 -15.98 7.38
CA PHE A 307 10.18 -15.84 6.04
C PHE A 307 11.28 -15.61 4.98
N LEU A 308 12.25 -14.74 5.25
CA LEU A 308 13.40 -14.48 4.37
C LEU A 308 14.36 -15.68 4.25
N GLY A 309 14.06 -16.81 4.89
CA GLY A 309 14.69 -18.10 4.60
C GLY A 309 15.99 -18.38 5.36
N VAL A 310 16.25 -17.72 6.50
CA VAL A 310 17.50 -17.87 7.28
C VAL A 310 17.83 -19.33 7.70
N LYS A 311 16.92 -20.31 7.52
CA LYS A 311 17.17 -21.72 7.81
C LYS A 311 17.94 -22.51 6.73
N SER A 312 18.21 -21.96 5.55
CA SER A 312 19.19 -22.57 4.64
C SER A 312 20.35 -21.61 4.36
N SER A 313 21.57 -22.16 4.32
CA SER A 313 22.84 -21.40 4.24
C SER A 313 22.86 -20.37 3.11
N ASN A 314 22.14 -20.63 2.02
CA ASN A 314 22.10 -19.77 0.83
C ASN A 314 21.21 -18.51 1.01
N TYR A 315 20.13 -18.59 1.80
CA TYR A 315 19.22 -17.45 2.00
C TYR A 315 19.69 -16.55 3.15
N GLN A 316 20.32 -17.10 4.19
CA GLN A 316 21.01 -16.30 5.19
C GLN A 316 22.12 -15.45 4.56
N GLN A 317 22.90 -16.03 3.64
CA GLN A 317 23.86 -15.27 2.83
C GLN A 317 23.18 -14.19 1.98
N SER A 318 21.99 -14.47 1.43
CA SER A 318 21.25 -13.50 0.61
C SER A 318 20.79 -12.27 1.41
N VAL A 319 20.26 -12.47 2.64
CA VAL A 319 19.89 -11.35 3.54
C VAL A 319 21.12 -10.55 3.98
N ILE A 320 22.23 -11.23 4.27
CA ILE A 320 23.50 -10.59 4.63
C ILE A 320 24.05 -9.78 3.44
N MET A 321 24.07 -10.36 2.23
CA MET A 321 24.50 -9.65 1.02
C MET A 321 23.61 -8.45 0.74
N LEU A 322 22.29 -8.57 0.91
CA LEU A 322 21.36 -7.47 0.75
C LEU A 322 21.64 -6.35 1.76
N ALA A 323 21.90 -6.70 3.02
CA ALA A 323 22.30 -5.72 4.03
C ALA A 323 23.61 -5.01 3.65
N PHE A 324 24.62 -5.73 3.17
CA PHE A 324 25.87 -5.13 2.68
C PHE A 324 25.64 -4.22 1.47
N GLN A 325 24.83 -4.66 0.49
CA GLN A 325 24.47 -3.86 -0.67
C GLN A 325 23.78 -2.55 -0.24
N ARG A 326 22.82 -2.59 0.68
CA ARG A 326 22.15 -1.38 1.19
C ARG A 326 23.09 -0.46 1.96
N VAL A 327 24.08 -0.99 2.68
CA VAL A 327 25.13 -0.17 3.32
C VAL A 327 26.02 0.49 2.27
N GLU A 328 26.40 -0.23 1.21
CA GLU A 328 27.19 0.31 0.11
C GLU A 328 26.41 1.42 -0.63
N GLU A 329 25.14 1.19 -0.95
CA GLU A 329 24.26 2.20 -1.53
C GLU A 329 24.12 3.43 -0.64
N ALA A 330 23.96 3.24 0.68
CA ALA A 330 23.93 4.33 1.65
C ALA A 330 25.24 5.13 1.63
N SER A 331 26.39 4.47 1.49
CA SER A 331 27.71 5.13 1.45
C SER A 331 27.86 6.12 0.29
N ARG A 332 27.12 5.91 -0.81
CA ARG A 332 27.11 6.76 -2.01
C ARG A 332 26.25 8.03 -1.84
N ILE A 333 25.51 8.17 -0.74
CA ILE A 333 24.70 9.37 -0.46
C ILE A 333 25.61 10.59 -0.22
N VAL A 334 25.49 11.61 -1.08
CA VAL A 334 26.32 12.82 -1.05
C VAL A 334 26.18 13.57 0.26
N ASN A 335 24.96 13.78 0.74
CA ASN A 335 24.70 14.49 2.00
C ASN A 335 25.16 13.65 3.22
N PRO A 336 26.13 14.12 4.03
CA PRO A 336 26.65 13.35 5.17
C PRO A 336 25.61 13.04 6.24
N THR A 337 24.65 13.94 6.45
CA THR A 337 23.59 13.77 7.45
C THR A 337 22.59 12.70 7.01
N GLU A 338 22.16 12.75 5.74
CA GLU A 338 21.26 11.74 5.17
C GLU A 338 21.94 10.37 5.10
N ARG A 339 23.23 10.33 4.71
CA ARG A 339 24.06 9.12 4.74
C ARG A 339 24.09 8.49 6.13
N ARG A 340 24.48 9.26 7.14
CA ARG A 340 24.57 8.79 8.53
C ARG A 340 23.21 8.26 9.01
N LYS A 341 22.14 9.00 8.72
CA LYS A 341 20.78 8.56 9.04
C LYS A 341 20.47 7.22 8.40
N GLN A 342 20.70 7.06 7.09
CA GLN A 342 20.41 5.81 6.40
C GLN A 342 21.22 4.62 6.93
N VAL A 343 22.52 4.82 7.21
CA VAL A 343 23.36 3.77 7.81
C VAL A 343 22.84 3.34 9.18
N PHE A 344 22.47 4.28 10.05
CA PHE A 344 21.90 3.95 11.36
C PHE A 344 20.59 3.16 11.25
N ARG A 345 19.73 3.50 10.28
CA ARG A 345 18.47 2.77 10.06
C ARG A 345 18.72 1.31 9.67
N ILE A 346 19.67 1.08 8.77
CA ILE A 346 20.08 -0.27 8.35
C ILE A 346 20.69 -1.02 9.54
N ALA A 347 21.61 -0.39 10.28
CA ALA A 347 22.27 -1.01 11.43
C ALA A 347 21.28 -1.43 12.53
N ARG A 348 20.30 -0.59 12.87
CA ARG A 348 19.25 -0.95 13.85
C ARG A 348 18.45 -2.18 13.42
N THR A 349 18.17 -2.29 12.13
CA THR A 349 17.42 -3.43 11.58
C THR A 349 18.24 -4.71 11.66
N ILE A 350 19.52 -4.64 11.32
CA ILE A 350 20.45 -5.77 11.45
C ILE A 350 20.57 -6.18 12.92
N LEU A 351 20.64 -5.23 13.86
CA LEU A 351 20.68 -5.52 15.29
C LEU A 351 19.40 -6.20 15.77
N ALA A 352 18.22 -5.68 15.40
CA ALA A 352 16.94 -6.31 15.73
C ALA A 352 16.85 -7.76 15.20
N PHE A 353 17.38 -7.99 14.01
CA PHE A 353 17.49 -9.32 13.43
C PHE A 353 18.50 -10.22 14.16
N ALA A 354 19.67 -9.70 14.54
CA ALA A 354 20.68 -10.46 15.28
C ALA A 354 20.20 -10.83 16.69
N ASP A 355 19.54 -9.91 17.40
CA ASP A 355 18.99 -10.14 18.74
C ASP A 355 17.88 -11.19 18.71
N ALA A 356 17.04 -11.14 17.67
CA ALA A 356 16.02 -12.15 17.41
C ALA A 356 16.66 -13.55 17.22
N ASP A 357 17.64 -13.69 16.34
CA ASP A 357 18.27 -14.97 16.01
C ASP A 357 19.02 -15.59 17.21
N MET A 358 19.80 -14.79 17.95
CA MET A 358 20.59 -15.24 19.10
C MET A 358 19.75 -15.96 20.17
N ASP A 359 18.55 -15.46 20.42
CA ASP A 359 17.68 -16.06 21.42
C ASP A 359 16.87 -17.24 20.89
N TYR A 360 16.61 -17.33 19.58
CA TYR A 360 16.09 -18.56 18.96
C TYR A 360 17.09 -19.72 19.16
N TYR A 361 18.38 -19.47 18.93
CA TYR A 361 19.43 -20.45 19.19
C TYR A 361 19.43 -20.92 20.65
N ARG A 362 19.31 -19.99 21.61
CA ARG A 362 19.23 -20.33 23.05
C ARG A 362 17.99 -21.14 23.42
N LEU A 363 16.85 -20.90 22.77
CA LEU A 363 15.61 -21.64 22.99
C LEU A 363 15.63 -23.03 22.35
N SER A 364 16.34 -23.20 21.23
CA SER A 364 16.48 -24.50 20.54
C SER A 364 17.46 -25.48 21.18
N GLN A 365 18.27 -25.01 22.15
CA GLN A 365 19.23 -25.81 22.91
C GLN A 365 18.71 -26.24 24.30
N ARG A 366 17.46 -25.90 24.63
CA ARG A 366 16.72 -26.38 25.80
C ARG A 366 15.65 -27.36 25.35
#